data_AF-D1PC38-F1
#
_entry.id   AF-D1PC38-F1
#
_cell.length_a   1.000
_cell.length_b   1.000
_cell.length_c   1.000
_cell.angle_alpha   90.00
_cell.angle_beta   90.00
_cell.angle_gamma   90.00
#
_symmetry.space_group_name_H-M   'P 1'
#
loop_
_entity.id
_entity.type
_entity.pdbx_description
1 polymer ?
#
loop_
_entity_poly.entity_id
_entity_poly.type
_entity_poly.pdbx_seq_one_letter_code
_entity_poly.pdbx_strand_id
1 'polypeptide(L)'
;MENIKILLEEYQSLAGNTDARSEERKKEIIAKLEKMDKDAVAEVAKPFVEENVTRLESEMKALRSQIDAEDYKLLPISYIAKTYFNKSASWLLQRLNGYQVRGKIYTLNQEQKGIFNQAVKEISNRISALQLA
;
A
#
# COMPACT_ATOMS: atom_id res chain seq x y z
N MET A 1 -22.83 9.35 19.89
CA MET A 1 -22.22 8.67 18.73
C MET A 1 -21.01 9.42 18.17
N GLU A 2 -21.08 10.74 17.92
CA GLU A 2 -19.99 11.54 17.34
C GLU A 2 -18.64 11.45 18.11
N ASN A 3 -18.69 11.38 19.44
CA ASN A 3 -17.51 11.21 20.30
C ASN A 3 -16.80 9.85 20.10
N ILE A 4 -17.56 8.77 19.87
CA ILE A 4 -17.00 7.43 19.62
C ILE A 4 -16.27 7.41 18.26
N LYS A 5 -16.86 8.03 17.24
CA LYS A 5 -16.25 8.12 15.91
C LYS A 5 -14.92 8.89 15.95
N ILE A 6 -14.88 10.03 16.64
CA ILE A 6 -13.64 10.82 16.81
C ILE A 6 -12.53 10.00 17.48
N LEU A 7 -12.87 9.23 18.52
CA LEU A 7 -11.91 8.35 19.21
C LEU A 7 -11.37 7.26 18.26
N LEU A 8 -12.23 6.68 17.42
CA LEU A 8 -11.82 5.66 16.44
C LEU A 8 -10.96 6.26 15.31
N GLU A 9 -11.27 7.47 14.83
CA GLU A 9 -10.45 8.20 13.86
C GLU A 9 -9.07 8.55 14.43
N GLU A 10 -9.02 8.99 15.68
CA GLU A 10 -7.75 9.26 16.39
C GLU A 10 -6.94 7.97 16.53
N TYR A 11 -7.57 6.86 16.93
CA TYR A 11 -6.91 5.55 17.03
C TYR A 11 -6.36 5.10 15.67
N GLN A 12 -7.14 5.26 14.60
CA GLN A 12 -6.72 4.93 13.23
C GLN A 12 -5.47 5.72 12.81
N SER A 13 -5.41 7.02 13.11
CA SER A 13 -4.24 7.85 12.79
C SER A 13 -2.95 7.40 13.51
N LEU A 14 -3.10 6.77 14.69
CA LEU A 14 -2.01 6.28 15.51
C LEU A 14 -1.63 4.82 15.21
N ALA A 15 -2.52 4.04 14.55
CA ALA A 15 -2.39 2.59 14.40
C ALA A 15 -1.05 2.13 13.79
N GLY A 16 -0.44 2.95 12.90
CA GLY A 16 0.87 2.68 12.28
C GLY A 16 2.09 3.12 13.08
N ASN A 17 1.93 3.88 14.17
CA ASN A 17 3.02 4.41 14.99
C ASN A 17 3.34 3.46 16.14
N THR A 18 4.62 3.36 16.52
CA THR A 18 5.11 2.43 17.56
C THR A 18 5.92 3.12 18.67
N ASP A 19 5.93 4.46 18.68
CA ASP A 19 6.57 5.22 19.76
C ASP A 19 5.74 5.16 21.05
N ALA A 20 6.40 5.33 22.18
CA ALA A 20 5.79 5.19 23.51
C ALA A 20 4.56 6.10 23.70
N ARG A 21 4.60 7.33 23.16
CA ARG A 21 3.51 8.30 23.26
C ARG A 21 2.29 7.85 22.45
N SER A 22 2.49 7.35 21.23
CA SER A 22 1.41 6.78 20.42
C SER A 22 0.78 5.55 21.08
N GLU A 23 1.59 4.67 21.69
CA GLU A 23 1.09 3.48 22.39
C GLU A 23 0.31 3.81 23.67
N GLU A 24 0.79 4.76 24.47
CA GLU A 24 0.03 5.28 25.62
C GLU A 24 -1.30 5.86 25.17
N ARG A 25 -1.30 6.66 24.09
CA ARG A 25 -2.52 7.28 23.60
C ARG A 25 -3.53 6.26 23.05
N LYS A 26 -3.08 5.22 22.36
CA LYS A 26 -3.93 4.09 21.93
C LYS A 26 -4.62 3.43 23.13
N LYS A 27 -3.86 3.16 24.20
CA LYS A 27 -4.39 2.55 25.43
C LYS A 27 -5.42 3.47 26.11
N GLU A 28 -5.17 4.77 26.17
CA GLU A 28 -6.14 5.74 26.69
C GLU A 28 -7.45 5.74 25.90
N ILE A 29 -7.37 5.68 24.57
CA ILE A 29 -8.55 5.65 23.70
C ILE A 29 -9.36 4.37 23.95
N ILE A 30 -8.71 3.21 24.01
CA ILE A 30 -9.36 1.94 24.32
C ILE A 30 -10.05 2.01 25.69
N ALA A 31 -9.35 2.49 26.73
CA ALA A 31 -9.91 2.61 28.08
C ALA A 31 -11.09 3.59 28.16
N LYS A 32 -11.15 4.61 27.29
CA LYS A 32 -12.31 5.50 27.18
C LYS A 32 -13.49 4.79 26.52
N LEU A 33 -13.25 4.04 25.45
CA LEU A 33 -14.28 3.27 24.75
C LEU A 33 -14.87 2.16 25.64
N GLU A 34 -14.04 1.50 26.47
CA GLU A 34 -14.51 0.47 27.42
C GLU A 34 -15.43 1.01 28.52
N LYS A 35 -15.32 2.29 28.85
CA LYS A 35 -16.18 2.97 29.83
C LYS A 35 -17.47 3.50 29.22
N MET A 36 -17.60 3.49 27.90
CA MET A 36 -18.79 3.91 27.18
C MET A 36 -19.80 2.76 27.07
N ASP A 37 -21.02 3.11 26.66
CA ASP A 37 -22.05 2.12 26.37
C ASP A 37 -21.61 1.17 25.25
N LYS A 38 -21.61 -0.13 25.53
CA LYS A 38 -21.04 -1.15 24.65
C LYS A 38 -21.83 -1.29 23.36
N ASP A 39 -23.15 -1.15 23.41
CA ASP A 39 -24.01 -1.28 22.25
C ASP A 39 -23.83 -0.08 21.33
N ALA A 40 -23.79 1.14 21.87
CA ALA A 40 -23.48 2.35 21.11
C ALA A 40 -22.06 2.34 20.51
N VAL A 41 -21.07 1.77 21.21
CA VAL A 41 -19.72 1.57 20.66
C VAL A 41 -19.75 0.56 19.52
N ALA A 42 -20.46 -0.56 19.67
CA ALA A 42 -20.56 -1.58 18.63
C ALA A 42 -21.27 -1.07 17.37
N GLU A 43 -22.33 -0.26 17.53
CA GLU A 43 -23.06 0.35 16.40
C GLU A 43 -22.19 1.28 15.56
N VAL A 44 -21.23 1.99 16.17
CA VAL A 44 -20.32 2.88 15.45
C VAL A 44 -19.06 2.15 14.96
N ALA A 45 -18.51 1.25 15.77
CA ALA A 45 -17.25 0.57 15.46
C ALA A 45 -17.39 -0.44 14.31
N LYS A 46 -18.49 -1.17 14.22
CA LYS A 46 -18.73 -2.15 13.14
C LYS A 46 -18.66 -1.51 11.75
N PRO A 47 -19.51 -0.51 11.39
CA PRO A 47 -19.45 0.11 10.07
C PRO A 47 -18.12 0.84 9.84
N PHE A 48 -17.54 1.44 10.89
CA PHE A 48 -16.23 2.09 10.78
C PHE A 48 -15.10 1.12 10.39
N VAL A 49 -15.08 -0.08 10.98
CA VAL A 49 -14.09 -1.12 10.63
C VAL A 49 -14.39 -1.68 9.23
N GLU A 50 -15.64 -1.97 8.90
CA GLU A 50 -16.04 -2.48 7.59
C GLU A 50 -15.68 -1.51 6.46
N GLU A 51 -15.95 -0.22 6.63
CA GLU A 51 -15.59 0.83 5.67
C GLU A 51 -14.07 0.92 5.49
N ASN A 52 -13.32 0.89 6.60
CA ASN A 52 -11.86 0.95 6.54
C ASN A 52 -11.25 -0.31 5.91
N VAL A 53 -11.76 -1.50 6.20
CA VAL A 53 -11.32 -2.74 5.56
C VAL A 53 -11.60 -2.68 4.07
N THR A 54 -12.82 -2.30 3.67
CA THR A 54 -13.21 -2.18 2.25
C THR A 54 -12.33 -1.15 1.52
N ARG A 55 -12.07 0.00 2.16
CA ARG A 55 -11.16 1.03 1.63
C ARG A 55 -9.75 0.49 1.45
N LEU A 56 -9.20 -0.20 2.45
CA LEU A 56 -7.87 -0.81 2.39
C LEU A 56 -7.79 -1.91 1.33
N GLU A 57 -8.83 -2.73 1.18
CA GLU A 57 -8.91 -3.74 0.12
C GLU A 57 -8.96 -3.09 -1.27
N SER A 58 -9.69 -1.99 -1.42
CA SER A 58 -9.75 -1.22 -2.67
C SER A 58 -8.41 -0.56 -3.00
N GLU A 59 -7.77 0.08 -2.02
CA GLU A 59 -6.43 0.67 -2.16
C GLU A 59 -5.39 -0.41 -2.49
N MET A 60 -5.46 -1.57 -1.83
CA MET A 60 -4.59 -2.72 -2.11
C MET A 60 -4.83 -3.29 -3.50
N LYS A 61 -6.10 -3.41 -3.93
CA LYS A 61 -6.46 -3.87 -5.27
C LYS A 61 -5.99 -2.88 -6.33
N ALA A 62 -6.15 -1.58 -6.10
CA ALA A 62 -5.67 -0.53 -6.98
C ALA A 62 -4.14 -0.53 -7.10
N LEU A 63 -3.42 -0.77 -5.99
CA LEU A 63 -1.96 -0.94 -6.00
C LEU A 63 -1.53 -2.18 -6.79
N ARG A 64 -2.27 -3.29 -6.64
CA ARG A 64 -2.04 -4.56 -7.35
C ARG A 64 -2.49 -4.55 -8.81
N SER A 65 -3.39 -3.64 -9.20
CA SER A 65 -3.93 -3.50 -10.56
C SER A 65 -3.23 -2.40 -11.36
N GLN A 66 -2.09 -1.86 -10.91
CA GLN A 66 -1.36 -0.84 -11.67
C GLN A 66 -0.82 -1.36 -13.01
N ILE A 67 -0.68 -2.68 -13.14
CA ILE A 67 -0.33 -3.39 -14.37
C ILE A 67 -1.21 -4.64 -14.40
N ASP A 68 -1.86 -4.90 -15.53
CA ASP A 68 -2.71 -6.08 -15.66
C ASP A 68 -1.89 -7.36 -15.44
N ALA A 69 -2.51 -8.38 -14.84
CA ALA A 69 -1.82 -9.61 -14.49
C ALA A 69 -1.21 -10.34 -15.71
N GLU A 70 -1.78 -10.12 -16.90
CA GLU A 70 -1.24 -10.62 -18.16
C GLU A 70 -0.03 -9.82 -18.63
N ASP A 71 -0.08 -8.49 -18.54
CA ASP A 71 1.05 -7.61 -18.87
C ASP A 71 2.26 -7.87 -17.98
N TYR A 72 2.03 -8.22 -16.71
CA TYR A 72 3.10 -8.60 -15.79
C TYR A 72 3.97 -9.76 -16.30
N LYS A 73 3.39 -10.69 -17.07
CA LYS A 73 4.12 -11.84 -17.63
C LYS A 73 5.04 -11.44 -18.78
N LEU A 74 4.75 -10.31 -19.44
CA LEU A 74 5.53 -9.79 -20.56
C LEU A 74 6.76 -9.00 -20.09
N LEU A 75 6.77 -8.56 -18.83
CA LEU A 75 7.80 -7.68 -18.30
C LEU A 75 9.04 -8.45 -17.81
N PRO A 76 10.25 -8.16 -18.34
CA PRO A 76 11.49 -8.71 -17.79
C PRO A 76 11.89 -7.95 -16.51
N ILE A 77 11.13 -8.14 -15.43
CA ILE A 77 11.25 -7.36 -14.18
C ILE A 77 12.68 -7.37 -13.61
N SER A 78 13.34 -8.54 -13.62
CA SER A 78 14.73 -8.66 -13.15
C SER A 78 15.72 -7.84 -13.98
N TYR A 79 15.48 -7.72 -15.29
CA TYR A 79 16.29 -6.91 -16.18
C TYR A 79 16.04 -5.42 -15.90
N ILE A 80 14.77 -5.00 -15.84
CA ILE A 80 14.39 -3.61 -15.58
C ILE A 80 15.00 -3.12 -14.26
N ALA A 81 14.83 -3.90 -13.18
CA ALA A 81 15.34 -3.53 -11.87
C ALA A 81 16.87 -3.34 -11.84
N LYS A 82 17.61 -4.24 -12.51
CA LYS A 82 19.07 -4.20 -12.54
C LYS A 82 19.58 -3.06 -13.43
N THR A 83 19.06 -2.95 -14.65
CA THR A 83 19.59 -2.04 -15.68
C THR A 83 19.15 -0.60 -15.46
N TYR A 84 17.91 -0.36 -15.03
CA TYR A 84 17.36 1.01 -14.96
C TYR A 84 17.33 1.58 -13.54
N PHE A 85 17.32 0.73 -12.50
CA PHE A 85 17.24 1.19 -11.11
C PHE A 85 18.49 0.83 -10.27
N ASN A 86 19.36 -0.05 -10.77
CA ASN A 86 20.45 -0.65 -10.02
C ASN A 86 19.96 -1.24 -8.68
N LYS A 87 18.90 -2.05 -8.74
CA LYS A 87 18.22 -2.69 -7.61
C LYS A 87 17.85 -4.13 -7.93
N SER A 88 17.39 -4.86 -6.91
CA SER A 88 16.89 -6.24 -7.06
C SER A 88 15.49 -6.26 -7.70
N ALA A 89 15.14 -7.39 -8.31
CA ALA A 89 13.78 -7.64 -8.80
C ALA A 89 12.74 -7.48 -7.68
N SER A 90 13.06 -7.97 -6.47
CA SER A 90 12.19 -7.84 -5.30
C SER A 90 11.92 -6.39 -4.91
N TRP A 91 12.91 -5.49 -5.04
CA TRP A 91 12.76 -4.06 -4.77
C TRP A 91 11.76 -3.40 -5.73
N LEU A 92 11.79 -3.78 -7.01
CA LEU A 92 10.89 -3.23 -8.03
C LEU A 92 9.47 -3.79 -7.87
N LEU A 93 9.33 -5.10 -7.69
CA LEU A 93 8.04 -5.73 -7.41
C LEU A 93 7.37 -5.16 -6.16
N GLN A 94 8.15 -4.90 -5.11
CA GLN A 94 7.63 -4.25 -3.90
C GLN A 94 7.01 -2.89 -4.21
N ARG A 95 7.65 -2.09 -5.07
CA ARG A 95 7.22 -0.72 -5.38
C ARG A 95 6.10 -0.64 -6.42
N LEU A 96 6.06 -1.60 -7.34
CA LEU A 96 4.95 -1.73 -8.28
C LEU A 96 3.68 -2.22 -7.57
N ASN A 97 3.82 -3.17 -6.64
CA ASN A 97 2.68 -3.76 -5.93
C ASN A 97 2.34 -3.07 -4.59
N GLY A 98 3.17 -2.13 -4.14
CA GLY A 98 2.97 -1.41 -2.88
C GLY A 98 3.05 -2.30 -1.63
N TYR A 99 3.89 -3.34 -1.62
CA TYR A 99 4.00 -4.21 -0.44
C TYR A 99 4.56 -3.46 0.77
N GLN A 100 3.89 -3.63 1.91
CA GLN A 100 4.30 -3.07 3.20
C GLN A 100 5.57 -3.76 3.72
N VAL A 101 6.59 -2.97 4.06
CA VAL A 101 7.79 -3.45 4.75
C VAL A 101 7.97 -2.61 6.01
N ARG A 102 7.91 -3.27 7.17
CA ARG A 102 8.03 -2.64 8.51
C ARG A 102 7.06 -1.46 8.71
N GLY A 103 5.78 -1.65 8.34
CA GLY A 103 4.75 -0.62 8.52
C GLY A 103 4.75 0.50 7.48
N LYS A 104 5.69 0.50 6.52
CA LYS A 104 5.77 1.52 5.46
C LYS A 104 5.49 0.92 4.10
N ILE A 105 4.63 1.59 3.34
CA ILE A 105 4.37 1.31 1.93
C ILE A 105 5.35 2.12 1.09
N TYR A 106 5.99 1.47 0.13
CA TYR A 106 6.89 2.12 -0.82
C TYR A 106 6.32 1.98 -2.21
N THR A 107 6.20 3.08 -2.94
CA THR A 107 5.78 3.13 -4.35
C THR A 107 6.82 3.86 -5.19
N LEU A 108 6.73 3.74 -6.52
CA LEU A 108 7.56 4.54 -7.42
C LEU A 108 7.10 6.02 -7.35
N ASN A 109 8.06 6.93 -7.15
CA ASN A 109 7.82 8.36 -7.31
C ASN A 109 7.67 8.75 -8.81
N GLN A 110 7.40 10.02 -9.11
CA GLN A 110 7.15 10.43 -10.51
C GLN A 110 8.36 10.25 -11.44
N GLU A 111 9.56 10.55 -10.95
CA GLU A 111 10.80 10.32 -11.71
C GLU A 111 10.99 8.82 -12.01
N GLN A 112 10.80 7.97 -11.00
CA GLN A 112 10.92 6.53 -11.11
C GLN A 112 9.86 5.92 -12.03
N LYS A 113 8.64 6.47 -12.06
CA LYS A 113 7.61 6.11 -13.04
C LYS A 113 8.05 6.46 -14.47
N GLY A 114 8.67 7.62 -14.65
CA GLY A 114 9.26 8.01 -15.94
C GLY A 114 10.33 7.03 -16.41
N ILE A 115 11.25 6.65 -15.52
CA ILE A 115 12.29 5.64 -15.79
C ILE A 115 11.67 4.29 -16.17
N PHE A 116 10.66 3.84 -15.42
CA PHE A 116 9.98 2.57 -15.69
C PHE A 116 9.30 2.57 -17.07
N ASN A 117 8.55 3.62 -17.41
CA ASN A 117 7.86 3.73 -18.70
C ASN A 117 8.86 3.75 -19.88
N GLN A 118 9.98 4.45 -19.72
CA GLN A 118 11.05 4.47 -20.71
C GLN A 118 11.67 3.08 -20.90
N ALA A 119 11.94 2.36 -19.79
CA ALA A 119 12.48 1.01 -19.82
C ALA A 119 11.57 0.05 -20.60
N VAL A 120 10.26 0.08 -20.33
CA VAL A 120 9.29 -0.76 -21.03
C VAL A 120 9.28 -0.47 -22.54
N LYS A 121 9.31 0.81 -22.93
CA LYS A 121 9.33 1.22 -24.34
C LYS A 121 10.61 0.76 -25.06
N GLU A 122 11.77 0.94 -24.44
CA GLU A 122 13.04 0.51 -25.02
C GLU A 122 13.12 -1.01 -25.19
N ILE A 123 12.64 -1.76 -24.19
CA ILE A 123 12.59 -3.22 -24.24
C ILE A 123 11.65 -3.68 -25.36
N SER A 124 10.48 -3.07 -25.51
CA SER A 124 9.55 -3.35 -26.61
C SER A 124 10.23 -3.16 -27.98
N ASN A 125 10.91 -2.02 -28.17
CA ASN A 125 11.62 -1.74 -29.43
C ASN A 125 12.71 -2.78 -29.69
N ARG A 126 13.49 -3.15 -28.67
CA ARG A 126 14.54 -4.16 -28.80
C ARG A 126 13.99 -5.53 -29.16
N ILE A 127 12.90 -5.96 -28.51
CA ILE A 127 12.24 -7.23 -28.82
C ILE A 127 11.72 -7.23 -30.26
N SER A 128 11.10 -6.14 -30.72
CA SER A 128 10.58 -6.03 -32.10
C SER A 128 11.67 -6.08 -33.18
N ALA A 129 12.90 -5.72 -32.84
CA ALA A 129 14.03 -5.72 -33.76
C ALA A 129 14.80 -7.06 -33.81
N LEU A 130 14.42 -8.04 -32.98
CA LEU A 130 15.08 -9.35 -32.97
C LEU A 130 14.79 -10.10 -34.27
N GLN A 131 15.86 -10.57 -34.91
CA GLN A 131 15.81 -11.48 -36.06
C GLN A 131 16.69 -12.70 -35.70
N LEU A 132 16.20 -13.90 -35.98
CA LEU A 132 17.03 -15.10 -35.87
C LEU A 132 18.03 -15.11 -37.02
N ALA A 133 19.25 -15.54 -36.73
CA ALA A 133 20.30 -15.73 -37.74
C ALA A 133 20.04 -16.98 -38.58
#